data_AF-A0A7U6Y4L8-F1
#
_entry.id   AF-A0A7U6Y4L8-F1
#
_cell.length_a   1.000
_cell.length_b   1.000
_cell.length_c   1.000
_cell.angle_alpha   90.00
_cell.angle_beta   90.00
_cell.angle_gamma   90.00
#
_symmetry.space_group_name_H-M   'P 1'
#
loop_
_entity.id
_entity.type
_entity.pdbx_description
1 polymer ?
#
loop_
_entity_poly.entity_id
_entity_poly.type
_entity_poly.pdbx_seq_one_letter_code
_entity_poly.pdbx_strand_id
1 'polypeptide(L)'
;MSTAHPYRRPAAILAQPDSATAQRRLIDFARSLLAQGLRVQGLIQETRREAGRKTAMELVEIDSGKRFSIKQNLGQSASCQVDVQGVADATQCLRRALAERPDLVVVNKFSHLESEGQGLAHEMLALMAEEIPVLTTVAPEYRDDWERFTGGLAVVLNAEDAAIRAWWSEGRPGPS
;
A
#
# COMPACT_ATOMS: atom_id res chain seq x y z
N MET A 1 17.46 17.94 16.00
CA MET A 1 18.44 16.99 15.44
C MET A 1 17.70 16.13 14.44
N SER A 2 17.90 16.37 13.14
CA SER A 2 17.25 15.59 12.09
C SER A 2 17.91 14.22 12.05
N THR A 3 17.26 13.19 12.56
CA THR A 3 17.70 11.81 12.34
C THR A 3 17.44 11.50 10.88
N ALA A 4 18.52 11.53 10.08
CA ALA A 4 18.50 11.04 8.71
C ALA A 4 18.02 9.59 8.74
N HIS A 5 16.79 9.36 8.30
CA HIS A 5 16.28 8.01 8.14
C HIS A 5 16.97 7.42 6.91
N PRO A 6 17.50 6.19 7.00
CA PRO A 6 18.08 5.56 5.84
C PRO A 6 17.01 5.44 4.74
N TYR A 7 17.35 5.89 3.54
CA TYR A 7 16.51 5.76 2.36
C TYR A 7 16.23 4.27 2.11
N ARG A 8 14.94 3.95 2.02
CA ARG A 8 14.45 2.63 1.62
C ARG A 8 13.73 2.78 0.31
N ARG A 9 14.13 1.96 -0.65
CA ARG A 9 13.47 1.90 -1.95
C ARG A 9 12.00 1.52 -1.77
N PRO A 10 11.07 2.06 -2.57
CA PRO A 10 9.70 1.58 -2.60
C PRO A 10 9.67 0.08 -2.90
N ALA A 11 8.65 -0.63 -2.42
CA ALA A 11 8.51 -2.06 -2.67
C ALA A 11 7.07 -2.48 -2.90
N ALA A 12 6.91 -3.57 -3.65
CA ALA A 12 5.64 -4.25 -3.81
C ALA A 12 5.79 -5.73 -3.50
N ILE A 13 4.86 -6.27 -2.70
CA ILE A 13 4.74 -7.69 -2.44
C ILE A 13 3.97 -8.32 -3.60
N LEU A 14 4.59 -9.28 -4.28
CA LEU A 14 3.96 -10.03 -5.36
C LEU A 14 2.85 -10.91 -4.78
N ALA A 15 1.64 -10.81 -5.36
CA ALA A 15 0.46 -11.57 -4.96
C ALA A 15 0.53 -13.03 -5.44
N GLN A 16 1.55 -13.77 -5.00
CA GLN A 16 1.74 -15.20 -5.24
C GLN A 16 1.97 -15.93 -3.90
N PRO A 17 1.34 -17.10 -3.68
CA PRO A 17 0.47 -17.82 -4.61
C PRO A 17 -0.90 -17.15 -4.81
N ASP A 18 -1.30 -16.25 -3.91
CA ASP A 18 -2.59 -15.57 -3.97
C ASP A 18 -2.54 -14.16 -3.36
N SER A 19 -3.53 -13.33 -3.70
CA SER A 19 -3.64 -11.95 -3.23
C SER A 19 -3.99 -11.82 -1.75
N ALA A 20 -4.69 -12.79 -1.16
CA ALA A 20 -5.04 -12.74 0.25
C ALA A 20 -3.80 -12.97 1.14
N THR A 21 -2.89 -13.85 0.71
CA THR A 21 -1.61 -14.08 1.37
C THR A 21 -0.75 -12.82 1.34
N ALA A 22 -0.55 -12.18 0.18
CA ALA A 22 0.23 -10.95 0.09
C ALA A 22 -0.39 -9.80 0.90
N GLN A 23 -1.72 -9.62 0.86
CA GLN A 23 -2.42 -8.61 1.66
C GLN A 23 -2.25 -8.86 3.16
N ARG A 24 -2.41 -10.10 3.61
CA ARG A 24 -2.18 -10.46 5.01
C ARG A 24 -0.74 -10.13 5.44
N ARG A 25 0.25 -10.49 4.63
CA ARG A 25 1.66 -10.20 4.90
C ARG A 25 1.94 -8.69 4.99
N LEU A 26 1.35 -7.91 4.10
CA LEU A 26 1.41 -6.45 4.13
C LEU A 26 0.85 -5.90 5.46
N ILE A 27 -0.36 -6.34 5.83
CA ILE A 27 -1.06 -5.90 7.05
C ILE A 27 -0.29 -6.29 8.31
N ASP A 28 0.13 -7.55 8.41
CA ASP A 28 0.86 -8.08 9.57
C ASP A 28 2.19 -7.34 9.76
N PHE A 29 2.90 -7.06 8.67
CA PHE A 29 4.13 -6.29 8.71
C PHE A 29 3.89 -4.86 9.19
N ALA A 30 2.93 -4.15 8.62
CA ALA A 30 2.58 -2.78 9.02
C ALA A 30 2.21 -2.69 10.51
N ARG A 31 1.37 -3.62 11.00
CA ARG A 31 1.01 -3.73 12.42
C ARG A 31 2.22 -4.01 13.30
N SER A 32 3.15 -4.84 12.83
CA SER A 32 4.36 -5.13 13.60
C SER A 32 5.26 -3.91 13.78
N LEU A 33 5.32 -3.00 12.79
CA LEU A 33 6.09 -1.76 12.90
C LEU A 33 5.40 -0.75 13.84
N LEU A 34 4.07 -0.63 13.77
CA LEU A 34 3.30 0.16 14.74
C LEU A 34 3.55 -0.31 16.18
N ALA A 35 3.54 -1.63 16.41
CA ALA A 35 3.81 -2.23 17.71
C ALA A 35 5.24 -1.97 18.21
N GLN A 36 6.18 -1.68 17.31
CA GLN A 36 7.56 -1.27 17.63
C GLN A 36 7.69 0.25 17.87
N GLY A 37 6.59 1.00 17.81
CA GLY A 37 6.58 2.46 18.00
C GLY A 37 6.98 3.27 16.76
N LEU A 38 7.10 2.62 15.59
CA LEU A 38 7.36 3.31 14.32
C LEU A 38 6.07 3.95 13.79
N ARG A 39 6.22 5.07 13.10
CA ARG A 39 5.12 5.79 12.44
C ARG A 39 4.83 5.12 11.11
N VAL A 40 3.70 4.45 11.02
CA VAL A 40 3.20 3.86 9.77
C VAL A 40 1.87 4.50 9.43
N GLN A 41 1.72 4.98 8.18
CA GLN A 41 0.48 5.56 7.68
C GLN A 41 0.07 4.94 6.36
N GLY A 42 -1.10 5.33 5.86
CA GLY A 42 -1.67 4.83 4.63
C GLY A 42 -2.81 3.84 4.91
N LEU A 43 -3.08 2.97 3.94
CA LEU A 43 -4.35 2.27 3.82
C LEU A 43 -4.16 0.78 3.59
N ILE A 44 -4.92 -0.01 4.32
CA ILE A 44 -5.08 -1.45 4.10
C ILE A 44 -6.53 -1.75 3.77
N GLN A 45 -6.80 -2.86 3.08
CA GLN A 45 -8.15 -3.34 2.87
C GLN A 45 -8.49 -4.45 3.86
N GLU A 46 -9.57 -4.29 4.60
CA GLU A 46 -10.16 -5.35 5.41
C GLU A 46 -11.42 -5.87 4.74
N THR A 47 -11.55 -7.20 4.68
CA THR A 47 -12.75 -7.88 4.17
C THR A 47 -13.49 -8.53 5.31
N ARG A 48 -14.69 -8.03 5.62
CA ARG A 48 -15.56 -8.65 6.62
C ARG A 48 -16.30 -9.82 6.00
N ARG A 49 -16.30 -10.94 6.72
CA ARG A 49 -17.04 -12.14 6.37
C ARG A 49 -17.98 -12.55 7.49
N GLU A 50 -19.23 -12.83 7.16
CA GLU A 50 -20.22 -13.36 8.09
C GLU A 50 -20.77 -14.67 7.51
N ALA A 51 -20.78 -15.72 8.33
CA ALA A 51 -21.15 -17.08 7.89
C ALA A 51 -20.44 -17.53 6.60
N GLY A 52 -19.16 -17.17 6.44
CA GLY A 52 -18.33 -17.50 5.26
C GLY A 52 -18.55 -16.61 4.04
N ARG A 53 -19.58 -15.76 4.02
CA ARG A 53 -19.88 -14.83 2.91
C ARG A 53 -19.21 -13.48 3.13
N LYS A 54 -18.67 -12.89 2.06
CA LYS A 54 -18.14 -11.51 2.08
C LYS A 54 -19.30 -10.53 2.24
N THR A 55 -19.33 -9.79 3.34
CA THR A 55 -20.42 -8.84 3.66
C THR A 55 -19.99 -7.38 3.55
N ALA A 56 -18.70 -7.09 3.71
CA ALA A 56 -18.15 -5.75 3.49
C ALA A 56 -16.70 -5.80 3.01
N MET A 57 -16.30 -4.72 2.33
CA MET A 57 -14.92 -4.43 1.96
C MET A 57 -14.66 -2.97 2.29
N GLU A 58 -13.66 -2.72 3.13
CA GLU A 58 -13.38 -1.40 3.69
C GLU A 58 -11.90 -1.07 3.53
N LEU A 59 -11.58 0.18 3.20
CA LEU A 59 -10.24 0.72 3.43
C LEU A 59 -10.14 1.15 4.89
N VAL A 60 -9.00 0.91 5.50
CA VAL A 60 -8.73 1.27 6.89
C VAL A 60 -7.43 2.05 6.94
N GLU A 61 -7.45 3.24 7.51
CA GLU A 61 -6.23 3.98 7.85
C GLU A 61 -5.47 3.22 8.93
N ILE A 62 -4.18 2.99 8.70
CA ILE A 62 -3.34 2.15 9.57
C ILE A 62 -3.08 2.80 10.93
N ASP A 63 -2.89 4.11 10.96
CA ASP A 63 -2.56 4.89 12.15
C ASP A 63 -3.80 5.19 13.01
N SER A 64 -4.89 5.64 12.39
CA SER A 64 -6.09 6.07 13.11
C SER A 64 -7.14 4.97 13.28
N GLY A 65 -7.08 3.90 12.47
CA GLY A 65 -8.13 2.88 12.39
C GLY A 65 -9.42 3.37 11.74
N LYS A 66 -9.44 4.60 11.18
CA LYS A 66 -10.59 5.14 10.46
C LYS A 66 -10.94 4.25 9.27
N ARG A 67 -12.20 3.86 9.16
CA ARG A 67 -12.70 2.97 8.12
C ARG A 67 -13.49 3.73 7.07
N PHE A 68 -13.26 3.38 5.80
CA PHE A 68 -13.98 3.89 4.65
C PHE A 68 -14.64 2.72 3.93
N SER A 69 -15.95 2.78 3.76
CA SER A 69 -16.68 1.77 3.01
C SER A 69 -16.36 1.93 1.52
N ILE A 70 -15.87 0.87 0.87
CA ILE A 70 -15.71 0.79 -0.59
C ILE A 70 -16.80 -0.16 -1.08
N LYS A 71 -18.06 0.29 -1.07
CA LYS A 71 -19.18 -0.59 -1.46
C LYS A 71 -19.17 -0.76 -2.97
N GLN A 72 -18.54 -1.85 -3.43
CA GLN A 72 -18.88 -2.43 -4.73
C GLN A 72 -20.34 -2.89 -4.66
N ASN A 73 -21.22 -2.26 -5.44
CA ASN A 73 -22.49 -2.87 -5.81
C ASN A 73 -22.17 -4.16 -6.59
N LEU A 74 -22.09 -5.28 -5.88
CA LEU A 74 -22.05 -6.63 -6.48
C LEU A 74 -23.43 -7.02 -7.04
N GLY A 75 -24.06 -6.10 -7.78
CA GLY A 75 -25.19 -6.39 -8.64
C GLY A 75 -24.65 -6.95 -9.95
N GLN A 76 -25.16 -8.11 -10.36
CA GLN A 76 -24.93 -8.66 -11.69
C GLN A 76 -25.20 -7.56 -12.72
N SER A 77 -24.25 -7.34 -13.64
CA SER A 77 -24.25 -6.43 -14.80
C SER A 77 -23.51 -5.08 -14.69
N ALA A 78 -22.38 -5.04 -15.41
CA ALA A 78 -21.82 -3.92 -16.18
C ALA A 78 -21.64 -2.54 -15.51
N SER A 79 -20.58 -2.42 -14.72
CA SER A 79 -19.51 -1.39 -14.85
C SER A 79 -18.82 -1.27 -13.50
N CYS A 80 -17.49 -1.41 -13.51
CA CYS A 80 -16.66 -1.30 -12.33
C CYS A 80 -16.56 0.18 -11.93
N GLN A 81 -17.63 0.74 -11.36
CA GLN A 81 -17.61 2.13 -10.91
C GLN A 81 -16.86 2.19 -9.58
N VAL A 82 -15.67 2.78 -9.64
CA VAL A 82 -14.83 3.07 -8.48
C VAL A 82 -15.61 4.00 -7.55
N ASP A 83 -15.64 3.69 -6.25
CA ASP A 83 -16.28 4.52 -5.24
C ASP A 83 -15.46 5.82 -5.08
N VAL A 84 -15.95 6.90 -5.69
CA VAL A 84 -15.28 8.20 -5.76
C VAL A 84 -15.00 8.76 -4.36
N GLN A 85 -15.86 8.47 -3.37
CA GLN A 85 -15.63 8.90 -1.99
C GLN A 85 -14.49 8.13 -1.34
N GLY A 86 -14.47 6.80 -1.51
CA GLY A 86 -13.38 5.96 -1.02
C GLY A 86 -12.02 6.34 -1.60
N VAL A 87 -11.96 6.76 -2.87
CA VAL A 87 -10.73 7.28 -3.49
C VAL A 87 -10.34 8.65 -2.92
N ALA A 88 -11.30 9.57 -2.77
CA ALA A 88 -10.99 10.90 -2.23
C ALA A 88 -10.44 10.84 -0.80
N ASP A 89 -11.03 10.01 0.06
CA ASP A 89 -10.55 9.75 1.41
C ASP A 89 -9.15 9.11 1.39
N ALA A 90 -8.92 8.16 0.48
CA ALA A 90 -7.63 7.51 0.31
C ALA A 90 -6.53 8.49 -0.14
N THR A 91 -6.85 9.35 -1.10
CA THR A 91 -5.98 10.44 -1.55
C THR A 91 -5.64 11.39 -0.40
N GLN A 92 -6.63 11.77 0.43
CA GLN A 92 -6.37 12.65 1.57
C GLN A 92 -5.44 12.00 2.60
N CYS A 93 -5.60 10.70 2.85
CA CYS A 93 -4.72 9.94 3.74
C CYS A 93 -3.25 9.99 3.24
N LEU A 94 -3.00 9.71 1.95
CA LEU A 94 -1.64 9.74 1.41
C LEU A 94 -1.04 11.15 1.35
N ARG A 95 -1.85 12.18 1.09
CA ARG A 95 -1.41 13.59 1.14
C ARG A 95 -1.02 14.02 2.55
N ARG A 96 -1.74 13.56 3.57
CA ARG A 96 -1.36 13.76 4.97
C ARG A 96 -0.04 13.07 5.27
N ALA A 97 0.13 11.83 4.83
CA ALA A 97 1.39 11.10 5.00
C ALA A 97 2.57 11.78 4.31
N LEU A 98 2.36 12.38 3.14
CA LEU A 98 3.38 13.18 2.45
C LEU A 98 3.86 14.36 3.32
N ALA A 99 2.94 15.06 3.99
CA ALA A 99 3.27 16.18 4.87
C ALA A 99 3.92 15.73 6.18
N GLU A 100 3.48 14.62 6.77
CA GLU A 100 3.92 14.15 8.09
C GLU A 100 5.21 13.30 8.04
N ARG A 101 5.57 12.80 6.85
CA ARG A 101 6.77 11.99 6.57
C ARG A 101 6.93 10.85 7.59
N PRO A 102 5.99 9.88 7.61
CA PRO A 102 6.08 8.70 8.47
C PRO A 102 7.26 7.83 8.05
N ASP A 103 7.60 6.86 8.89
CA ASP A 103 8.73 5.97 8.63
C ASP A 103 8.40 4.98 7.50
N LEU A 104 7.11 4.67 7.31
CA LEU A 104 6.57 3.87 6.21
C LEU A 104 5.17 4.36 5.81
N VAL A 105 4.91 4.38 4.50
CA VAL A 105 3.55 4.44 3.95
C VAL A 105 3.16 3.12 3.32
N VAL A 106 1.96 2.66 3.61
CA VAL A 106 1.39 1.44 3.03
C VAL A 106 0.22 1.80 2.13
N VAL A 107 0.18 1.19 0.95
CA VAL A 107 -0.95 1.27 0.03
C VAL A 107 -1.46 -0.14 -0.20
N ASN A 108 -2.77 -0.35 -0.15
CA ASN A 108 -3.35 -1.68 -0.20
C ASN A 108 -2.88 -2.51 -1.42
N LYS A 109 -3.03 -1.96 -2.63
CA LYS A 109 -2.70 -2.67 -3.87
C LYS A 109 -2.41 -1.69 -5.01
N PHE A 110 -1.41 -2.00 -5.83
CA PHE A 110 -1.21 -1.46 -7.17
C PHE A 110 -1.95 -2.30 -8.21
N SER A 111 -2.79 -1.67 -9.03
CA SER A 111 -3.68 -2.33 -9.99
C SER A 111 -3.70 -1.61 -11.34
N HIS A 112 -4.59 -2.04 -12.23
CA HIS A 112 -4.78 -1.41 -13.54
C HIS A 112 -5.04 0.11 -13.45
N LEU A 113 -5.78 0.58 -12.44
CA LEU A 113 -6.03 2.02 -12.32
C LEU A 113 -4.73 2.79 -12.10
N GLU A 114 -3.89 2.30 -11.19
CA GLU A 114 -2.62 2.94 -10.89
C GLU A 114 -1.63 2.82 -12.05
N SER A 115 -1.66 1.71 -12.81
CA SER A 115 -0.82 1.57 -14.02
C SER A 115 -1.17 2.58 -15.10
N GLU A 116 -2.45 2.98 -15.20
CA GLU A 116 -2.93 4.02 -16.12
C GLU A 116 -2.79 5.44 -15.56
N GLY A 117 -2.11 5.62 -14.42
CA GLY A 117 -1.93 6.92 -13.77
C GLY A 117 -3.17 7.46 -13.06
N GLN A 118 -4.16 6.60 -12.81
CA GLN A 118 -5.39 6.91 -12.07
C GLN A 118 -5.30 6.39 -10.63
N GLY A 119 -6.41 6.45 -9.89
CA GLY A 119 -6.48 5.96 -8.51
C GLY A 119 -5.52 6.72 -7.60
N LEU A 120 -4.60 6.00 -6.96
CA LEU A 120 -3.61 6.56 -6.03
C LEU A 120 -2.23 6.77 -6.65
N ALA A 121 -2.09 6.62 -7.97
CA ALA A 121 -0.82 6.71 -8.69
C ALA A 121 -0.05 8.01 -8.39
N HIS A 122 -0.74 9.16 -8.46
CA HIS A 122 -0.11 10.46 -8.26
C HIS A 122 0.44 10.61 -6.83
N GLU A 123 -0.36 10.27 -5.83
CA GLU A 123 0.05 10.31 -4.43
C GLU A 123 1.17 9.31 -4.11
N MET A 124 1.14 8.12 -4.69
CA MET A 124 2.23 7.14 -4.58
C MET A 124 3.54 7.70 -5.13
N LEU A 125 3.53 8.28 -6.34
CA LEU A 125 4.73 8.86 -6.93
C LEU A 125 5.25 10.05 -6.12
N ALA A 126 4.36 10.90 -5.58
CA ALA A 126 4.75 12.03 -4.74
C ALA A 126 5.47 11.58 -3.47
N LEU A 127 4.97 10.54 -2.80
CA LEU A 127 5.63 9.93 -1.63
C LEU A 127 7.01 9.38 -1.98
N MET A 128 7.10 8.64 -3.09
CA MET A 128 8.37 8.04 -3.55
C MET A 128 9.40 9.12 -3.94
N ALA A 129 8.95 10.23 -4.54
CA ALA A 129 9.80 11.36 -4.91
C ALA A 129 10.35 12.10 -3.69
N GLU A 130 9.59 12.16 -2.61
CA GLU A 130 10.03 12.69 -1.30
C GLU A 130 10.82 11.66 -0.46
N GLU A 131 11.24 10.57 -1.09
CA GLU A 131 12.02 9.51 -0.48
C GLU A 131 11.33 8.82 0.73
N ILE A 132 10.00 8.93 0.81
CA ILE A 132 9.20 8.26 1.83
C ILE A 132 8.99 6.80 1.39
N PRO A 133 9.35 5.81 2.22
CA PRO A 133 9.21 4.41 1.84
C PRO A 133 7.72 4.06 1.61
N VAL A 134 7.42 3.47 0.46
CA VAL A 134 6.08 2.99 0.11
C VAL A 134 6.11 1.47 -0.02
N LEU A 135 5.20 0.77 0.66
CA LEU A 135 4.99 -0.67 0.51
C LEU A 135 3.56 -0.96 0.03
N THR A 136 3.42 -1.78 -1.01
CA THR A 136 2.11 -2.18 -1.56
C THR A 136 2.06 -3.67 -1.89
N THR A 137 0.91 -4.15 -2.37
CA THR A 137 0.81 -5.44 -3.08
C THR A 137 0.65 -5.23 -4.59
N VAL A 138 1.16 -6.16 -5.39
CA VAL A 138 1.01 -6.13 -6.86
C VAL A 138 0.63 -7.52 -7.37
N ALA A 139 -0.35 -7.58 -8.27
CA ALA A 139 -0.69 -8.84 -8.92
C ALA A 139 0.33 -9.19 -10.01
N PRO A 140 0.62 -10.48 -10.27
CA PRO A 140 1.63 -10.88 -11.25
C PRO A 140 1.47 -10.24 -12.62
N GLU A 141 0.23 -10.04 -13.06
CA GLU A 141 -0.09 -9.41 -14.34
C GLU A 141 0.29 -7.91 -14.42
N TYR A 142 0.43 -7.22 -13.27
CA TYR A 142 0.83 -5.81 -13.20
C TYR A 142 2.28 -5.62 -12.73
N ARG A 143 3.08 -6.70 -12.71
CA ARG A 143 4.49 -6.61 -12.28
C ARG A 143 5.30 -5.68 -13.19
N ASP A 144 5.16 -5.85 -14.49
CA ASP A 144 5.91 -5.04 -15.47
C ASP A 144 5.44 -3.59 -15.44
N ASP A 145 4.15 -3.37 -15.21
CA ASP A 145 3.58 -2.03 -15.02
C ASP A 145 4.11 -1.36 -13.76
N TRP A 146 4.26 -2.10 -12.65
CA TRP A 146 4.89 -1.60 -11.44
C TRP A 146 6.35 -1.21 -11.66
N GLU A 147 7.10 -2.02 -12.40
CA GLU A 147 8.50 -1.71 -12.75
C GLU A 147 8.59 -0.42 -13.58
N ARG A 148 7.72 -0.26 -14.58
CA ARG A 148 7.64 0.98 -15.39
C ARG A 148 7.20 2.18 -14.56
N PHE A 149 6.17 2.01 -13.74
CA PHE A 149 5.60 3.05 -12.87
C PHE A 149 6.65 3.63 -11.92
N THR A 150 7.53 2.77 -11.38
CA THR A 150 8.58 3.15 -10.44
C THR A 150 9.92 3.47 -11.12
N GLY A 151 10.00 3.41 -12.45
CA GLY A 151 11.24 3.63 -13.20
C GLY A 151 12.34 2.62 -12.87
N GLY A 152 11.98 1.40 -12.44
CA GLY A 152 12.92 0.36 -12.03
C GLY A 152 13.59 0.59 -10.66
N LEU A 153 13.15 1.60 -9.90
CA LEU A 153 13.73 1.92 -8.59
C LEU A 153 13.14 1.08 -7.45
N ALA A 154 11.95 0.51 -7.64
CA ALA A 154 11.28 -0.28 -6.62
C ALA A 154 11.69 -1.76 -6.62
N VAL A 155 11.58 -2.38 -5.45
CA VAL A 155 11.85 -3.81 -5.25
C VAL A 155 10.54 -4.60 -5.33
N VAL A 156 10.55 -5.74 -6.03
CA VAL A 156 9.46 -6.72 -5.97
C VAL A 156 9.84 -7.82 -4.99
N LEU A 157 8.98 -8.04 -3.99
CA LEU A 157 9.20 -8.97 -2.89
C LEU A 157 8.32 -10.21 -3.04
N ASN A 158 8.83 -11.37 -2.65
CA ASN A 158 7.97 -12.54 -2.44
C ASN A 158 7.04 -12.29 -1.23
N ALA A 159 5.87 -12.94 -1.19
CA ALA A 159 4.92 -12.87 -0.08
C ALA A 159 5.37 -13.66 1.17
N GLU A 160 6.63 -13.46 1.56
CA GLU A 160 7.31 -14.10 2.67
C GLU A 160 7.72 -13.06 3.71
N ASP A 161 7.47 -13.35 4.99
CA ASP A 161 7.84 -12.44 6.09
C ASP A 161 9.33 -12.09 6.07
N ALA A 162 10.18 -13.06 5.75
CA ALA A 162 11.63 -12.88 5.71
C ALA A 162 12.05 -11.87 4.62
N ALA A 163 11.46 -11.96 3.43
CA ALA A 163 11.76 -11.03 2.33
C ALA A 163 11.33 -9.59 2.66
N ILE A 164 10.16 -9.42 3.27
CA ILE A 164 9.63 -8.11 3.67
C ILE A 164 10.50 -7.49 4.78
N ARG A 165 10.90 -8.29 5.78
CA ARG A 165 11.76 -7.83 6.87
C ARG A 165 13.17 -7.51 6.40
N ALA A 166 13.72 -8.31 5.49
CA ALA A 166 15.03 -8.05 4.89
C ALA A 166 15.03 -6.68 4.19
N TRP A 167 14.06 -6.43 3.30
CA TRP A 167 13.88 -5.14 2.64
C TRP A 167 13.80 -3.97 3.64
N TRP A 168 13.05 -4.12 4.73
CA TRP A 168 12.95 -3.08 5.76
C TRP A 168 14.26 -2.83 6.50
N SER A 169 15.08 -3.87 6.69
CA SER A 169 16.38 -3.76 7.36
C SER A 169 17.49 -3.19 6.48
N GLU A 170 17.36 -3.29 5.16
CA GLU A 170 18.37 -2.90 4.15
C GLU A 170 18.50 -1.37 3.91
N GLY A 171 18.01 -0.54 4.82
CA GLY A 171 18.06 0.91 4.68
C GLY A 171 19.47 1.42 4.37
N ARG A 172 19.64 2.09 3.23
CA ARG A 172 20.91 2.75 2.88
C ARG A 172 20.93 4.17 3.42
N PRO A 173 22.08 4.75 3.78
CA PRO A 173 22.15 6.19 3.97
C PRO A 173 21.63 6.90 2.69
N GLY A 174 20.78 7.92 2.85
CA GLY A 174 20.27 8.71 1.73
C GLY A 174 21.40 9.38 0.94
N PRO A 175 21.20 9.74 -0.34
CA PRO A 175 22.21 10.47 -1.10
C PRO A 175 22.57 11.78 -0.37
N SER A 176 23.87 12.03 -0.20
CA SER A 176 24.40 13.26 0.39
C SER A 176 24.23 14.45 -0.55
#